data_AF-A0A0B6YL89-F1
#
_entry.id   AF-A0A0B6YL89-F1
#
_cell.length_a   1.000
_cell.length_b   1.000
_cell.length_c   1.000
_cell.angle_alpha   90.00
_cell.angle_beta   90.00
_cell.angle_gamma   90.00
#
_symmetry.space_group_name_H-M   'P 1'
#
loop_
_entity.id
_entity.type
_entity.pdbx_description
1 polymer ?
#
loop_
_entity_poly.entity_id
_entity_poly.type
_entity_poly.pdbx_seq_one_letter_code
_entity_poly.pdbx_strand_id
1 'polypeptide(L)' 'RHGTRCAGEVAAQADNYVCSVGVAFNARIGGVRMLDGDVTDSVEAQSLGLNPQHIHVYSASWGPDDDGRTVDGPA' A
#
# COMPACT_ATOMS: atom_id res chain seq x y z
N ARG A 1 -0.40 -4.66 10.77
CA ARG A 1 -1.83 -4.28 10.91
C ARG A 1 -2.30 -3.31 9.83
N HIS A 2 -1.49 -2.29 9.50
CA HIS A 2 -1.85 -1.23 8.55
C HIS A 2 -2.29 -1.76 7.17
N GLY A 3 -1.40 -2.46 6.45
CA GLY A 3 -1.68 -2.91 5.06
C GLY A 3 -2.94 -3.76 4.89
N THR A 4 -3.24 -4.70 5.80
CA THR A 4 -4.45 -5.53 5.72
C THR A 4 -5.74 -4.71 5.81
N ARG A 5 -5.74 -3.61 6.57
CA ARG A 5 -6.91 -2.72 6.68
C ARG A 5 -7.11 -1.94 5.38
N CYS A 6 -6.04 -1.32 4.87
CA CYS A 6 -6.06 -0.60 3.60
C CYS A 6 -6.48 -1.52 2.44
N ALA A 7 -6.00 -2.77 2.41
CA ALA A 7 -6.41 -3.75 1.40
C ALA A 7 -7.92 -4.05 1.46
N GLY A 8 -8.50 -4.10 2.66
CA GLY A 8 -9.94 -4.28 2.87
C GLY A 8 -10.77 -3.12 2.35
N GLU A 9 -10.32 -1.88 2.56
CA GLU A 9 -10.98 -0.68 2.02
C GLU A 9 -11.08 -0.72 0.49
N VAL A 10 -10.05 -1.24 -0.19
CA VAL A 10 -10.02 -1.33 -1.66
C VAL A 10 -10.83 -2.53 -2.17
N ALA A 11 -10.58 -3.73 -1.65
CA ALA A 11 -11.03 -4.97 -2.30
C ALA A 11 -11.51 -6.05 -1.32
N ALA A 12 -12.06 -5.67 -0.15
CA ALA A 12 -12.78 -6.66 0.65
C ALA A 12 -13.95 -7.26 -0.15
N GLN A 13 -14.06 -8.59 -0.08
CA GLN A 13 -14.98 -9.39 -0.87
C GLN A 13 -16.44 -9.06 -0.54
N ALA A 14 -17.27 -8.89 -1.57
CA ALA A 14 -18.72 -8.74 -1.43
C ALA A 14 -19.42 -10.11 -1.27
N ASP A 15 -20.62 -10.09 -0.69
CA ASP A 15 -21.58 -11.21 -0.65
C ASP A 15 -21.06 -12.54 -0.07
N ASN A 16 -20.12 -12.48 0.89
CA ASN A 16 -19.54 -13.67 1.54
C ASN A 16 -19.86 -13.81 3.03
N TYR A 17 -20.73 -12.93 3.58
CA TYR A 17 -21.10 -12.88 5.00
C TYR A 17 -19.93 -12.58 5.97
N VAL A 18 -18.81 -12.03 5.49
CA VAL A 18 -17.63 -11.70 6.31
C VAL A 18 -17.33 -10.20 6.23
N CYS A 19 -17.41 -9.50 7.37
CA CYS A 19 -17.06 -8.08 7.49
C CYS A 19 -17.83 -7.17 6.50
N SER A 20 -17.20 -6.10 6.00
CA SER A 20 -17.72 -5.14 5.03
C SER A 20 -17.16 -5.38 3.62
N VAL A 21 -17.62 -4.58 2.65
CA VAL A 21 -17.21 -4.64 1.23
C VAL A 21 -16.19 -3.54 0.88
N GLY A 22 -15.26 -3.83 -0.02
CA GLY A 22 -14.30 -2.86 -0.56
C GLY A 22 -14.87 -2.07 -1.74
N VAL A 23 -14.32 -0.88 -2.00
CA VAL A 23 -14.79 0.00 -3.09
C VAL A 23 -14.75 -0.69 -4.46
N ALA A 24 -13.72 -1.49 -4.72
CA ALA A 24 -13.52 -2.28 -5.91
C ALA A 24 -13.43 -3.78 -5.55
N PHE A 25 -14.48 -4.31 -4.93
CA PHE A 25 -14.54 -5.70 -4.43
C PHE A 25 -14.30 -6.81 -5.47
N ASN A 26 -14.37 -6.49 -6.78
CA ASN A 26 -14.02 -7.41 -7.88
C ASN A 26 -12.57 -7.27 -8.37
N ALA A 27 -11.79 -6.33 -7.82
CA ALA A 27 -10.39 -6.16 -8.18
C ALA A 27 -9.51 -7.22 -7.51
N ARG A 28 -8.34 -7.48 -8.10
CA ARG A 28 -7.27 -8.24 -7.44
C ARG A 28 -6.47 -7.29 -6.55
N ILE A 29 -6.17 -7.74 -5.33
CA ILE A 29 -5.38 -6.98 -4.36
C ILE A 29 -4.15 -7.78 -3.93
N GLY A 30 -3.02 -7.09 -3.83
CA GLY A 30 -1.76 -7.62 -3.32
C GLY A 30 -1.17 -6.65 -2.28
N GLY A 31 -0.05 -7.02 -1.67
CA GLY A 31 0.65 -6.17 -0.71
C GLY A 31 2.16 -6.33 -0.77
N VAL A 32 2.86 -5.21 -0.67
CA VAL A 32 4.33 -5.16 -0.54
C VAL A 32 4.66 -4.82 0.91
N ARG A 33 5.35 -5.72 1.62
CA ARG A 33 5.79 -5.48 3.00
C ARG A 33 7.17 -4.84 2.98
N MET A 34 7.22 -3.52 3.03
CA MET A 34 8.46 -2.74 2.96
C MET A 34 8.72 -1.82 4.17
N LEU A 35 7.69 -1.53 4.99
CA LEU A 35 7.78 -0.66 6.17
C LEU A 35 8.14 -1.39 7.48
N ASP A 36 8.50 -2.67 7.41
CA ASP A 36 8.79 -3.50 8.59
C ASP A 36 10.28 -3.81 8.66
N GLY A 37 11.06 -2.75 8.82
CA GLY A 37 12.51 -2.72 8.76
C GLY A 37 13.03 -1.35 8.31
N ASP A 38 14.33 -1.25 8.06
CA ASP A 38 14.94 -0.03 7.52
C ASP A 38 14.42 0.23 6.11
N VAL A 39 13.83 1.42 5.91
CA VAL A 39 13.31 1.86 4.62
C VAL A 39 14.38 2.72 3.96
N THR A 40 15.09 2.13 3.00
CA THR A 40 16.12 2.82 2.19
C THR A 40 15.54 3.18 0.83
N ASP A 41 16.18 4.11 0.10
CA ASP A 41 15.83 4.41 -1.30
C ASP A 41 15.69 3.13 -2.14
N SER A 42 16.64 2.20 -2.02
CA SER A 42 16.58 0.94 -2.77
C SER A 42 15.34 0.10 -2.47
N VAL A 43 14.85 0.13 -1.22
CA VAL A 43 13.63 -0.58 -0.79
C VAL A 43 12.39 0.12 -1.33
N GLU A 44 12.38 1.46 -1.35
CA GLU A 44 11.31 2.26 -1.96
C GLU A 44 11.24 2.01 -3.47
N ALA A 45 12.36 2.12 -4.18
CA ALA A 45 12.46 1.91 -5.62
C ALA A 45 12.01 0.51 -6.04
N GLN A 46 12.45 -0.54 -5.30
CA GLN A 46 11.99 -1.92 -5.57
C GLN A 46 10.49 -2.10 -5.30
N SER A 47 9.96 -1.44 -4.27
CA SER A 47 8.54 -1.54 -3.91
C SER A 47 7.64 -0.88 -4.94
N LEU A 48 8.00 0.33 -5.39
CA LEU A 48 7.28 1.08 -6.43
C LEU A 48 7.46 0.46 -7.82
N GLY A 49 8.57 -0.25 -8.03
CA GLY A 49 8.90 -0.96 -9.28
C GLY A 49 8.37 -2.39 -9.38
N LEU A 50 7.56 -2.88 -8.43
CA LEU A 50 7.12 -4.28 -8.42
C LEU A 50 6.12 -4.62 -9.53
N ASN A 51 6.55 -5.33 -10.56
CA ASN A 51 5.66 -5.84 -11.62
C ASN A 51 4.77 -4.76 -12.29
N PRO A 52 5.34 -3.68 -12.84
CA PRO A 52 4.59 -2.52 -13.36
C PRO A 52 3.70 -2.84 -14.58
N GLN A 53 3.93 -3.99 -15.22
CA GLN A 53 3.11 -4.48 -16.34
C GLN A 53 1.86 -5.26 -15.87
N HIS A 54 1.78 -5.57 -14.58
CA HIS A 54 0.68 -6.31 -13.96
C HIS A 54 -0.09 -5.46 -12.94
N ILE A 55 0.63 -4.67 -12.14
CA ILE A 55 0.04 -3.79 -11.12
C ILE A 55 -0.33 -2.46 -11.77
N HIS A 56 -1.63 -2.15 -11.75
CA HIS A 56 -2.16 -0.92 -12.36
C HIS A 56 -2.14 0.27 -11.39
N VAL A 57 -2.28 0.03 -10.10
CA VAL A 57 -2.40 1.07 -9.06
C VAL A 57 -1.60 0.65 -7.83
N TYR A 58 -0.79 1.56 -7.31
CA TYR A 58 -0.14 1.45 -6.01
C TYR A 58 -0.80 2.43 -5.04
N SER A 59 -1.03 1.98 -3.80
CA SER A 59 -1.55 2.82 -2.72
C SER A 59 -0.52 2.80 -1.58
N ALA A 60 0.01 3.98 -1.27
CA ALA A 60 1.05 4.18 -0.28
C ALA A 60 0.69 5.39 0.59
N SER A 61 0.90 5.25 1.90
CA SER A 61 0.70 6.30 2.90
C SER A 61 1.88 6.31 3.86
N TRP A 62 3.08 6.35 3.27
CA TRP A 62 4.35 6.55 3.93
C TRP A 62 5.02 7.78 3.32
N GLY A 63 6.00 8.33 4.03
CA GLY A 63 6.68 9.56 3.64
C GLY A 63 7.48 10.10 4.82
N PRO A 64 7.89 11.37 4.76
CA PRO A 64 8.61 12.04 5.83
C PRO A 64 7.74 12.15 7.10
N ASP A 65 8.37 12.46 8.23
CA ASP A 65 7.66 12.63 9.49
C ASP A 65 6.62 13.77 9.43
N ASP A 66 5.41 13.49 9.89
CA ASP A 66 4.29 14.45 9.98
C ASP A 66 4.45 15.43 11.18
N ASP A 67 5.63 16.01 11.37
CA ASP A 67 5.95 16.87 12.52
C ASP A 67 5.84 18.38 12.21
N GLY A 68 5.52 18.72 10.96
CA GLY A 68 5.41 20.10 10.47
C GLY A 68 6.74 20.82 10.35
N ARG A 69 7.87 20.11 10.41
CA ARG A 69 9.24 20.66 10.35
C ARG A 69 10.12 19.91 9.36
N THR A 70 9.83 18.63 9.14
CA THR A 70 10.58 17.76 8.25
C THR A 70 10.23 18.06 6.81
N VAL A 71 11.29 18.23 6.00
CA VAL A 71 11.21 18.32 4.55
C VAL A 71 12.21 17.31 4.03
N ASP A 72 11.72 16.30 3.33
CA ASP A 72 12.55 15.27 2.71
C ASP A 72 12.17 15.11 1.24
N GLY A 73 13.14 14.70 0.43
CA GLY A 73 12.99 14.52 -1.02
C GLY A 73 13.15 13.07 -1.43
N PRO A 74 12.94 12.76 -2.72
CA PRO A 74 13.37 11.48 -3.26
C PRO A 74 14.89 11.32 -3.03
N ALA A 75 15.28 10.28 -2.30
CA ALA A 75 16.68 9.94 -2.05
C ALA A 75 17.26 9.08 -3.16
#